data_AF-A0A9E5KMI3-F1
#
_entry.id   AF-A0A9E5KMI3-F1
#
_cell.length_a   1.000
_cell.length_b   1.000
_cell.length_c   1.000
_cell.angle_alpha   90.00
_cell.angle_beta   90.00
_cell.angle_gamma   90.00
#
_symmetry.space_group_name_H-M   'P 1'
#
loop_
_entity.id
_entity.type
_entity.pdbx_description
1 polymer ?
#
loop_
_entity_poly.entity_id
_entity_poly.type
_entity_poly.pdbx_seq_one_letter_code
_entity_poly.pdbx_strand_id
1 'polypeptide(L)'
;MSLFPNSKKSKVKRSSAAELRAQPNTPVAAYEDGAQKFAEIYGSAMVNSGRMFVIAVIAILLAILAVGAVMGLTPLKEVAPYVIEVNSGTGLVNKPIEIQKITPNIAVVKAELAHWVEAVYAIDPLRTRDLYQYANVRARGKAIAQFS
;
A
#
# COMPACT_ATOMS: atom_id res chain seq x y z
N MET A 1 -28.28 40.47 16.41
CA MET A 1 -27.48 41.07 17.50
C MET A 1 -26.08 41.32 16.97
N SER A 2 -25.79 42.57 16.57
CA SER A 2 -24.57 42.95 15.85
C SER A 2 -23.40 43.14 16.81
N LEU A 3 -22.37 42.30 16.69
CA LEU A 3 -21.13 42.38 17.46
C LEU A 3 -20.00 42.89 16.56
N PHE A 4 -19.90 44.20 16.36
CA PHE A 4 -18.73 44.83 15.74
C PHE A 4 -17.94 45.61 16.80
N PRO A 5 -16.66 45.31 17.04
CA PRO A 5 -15.84 46.09 17.94
C PRO A 5 -15.32 47.37 17.24
N ASN A 6 -15.84 48.50 17.71
CA ASN A 6 -15.26 49.85 17.79
C ASN A 6 -13.94 50.13 17.00
N SER A 7 -14.04 50.86 15.89
CA SER A 7 -12.93 51.23 14.98
C SER A 7 -11.99 52.34 15.48
N LYS A 8 -12.11 52.77 16.74
CA LYS A 8 -11.32 53.88 17.29
C LYS A 8 -9.80 53.60 17.34
N LYS A 9 -9.38 52.34 17.51
CA LYS A 9 -7.94 51.98 17.56
C LYS A 9 -7.21 52.08 16.21
N SER A 10 -7.94 51.98 15.09
CA SER A 10 -7.36 52.09 13.73
C SER A 10 -6.97 53.54 13.39
N LYS A 11 -7.75 54.53 13.86
CA LYS A 11 -7.46 55.95 13.62
C LYS A 11 -6.19 56.43 14.35
N VAL A 12 -5.93 55.93 15.56
CA VAL A 12 -4.77 56.35 16.38
C VAL A 12 -3.43 55.94 15.76
N LYS A 13 -3.32 54.72 15.21
CA LYS A 13 -2.09 54.23 14.55
C LYS A 13 -1.76 54.94 13.23
N ARG A 14 -2.76 55.45 12.51
CA ARG A 14 -2.54 56.20 11.25
C ARG A 14 -2.06 57.63 11.51
N SER A 15 -2.48 58.23 12.63
CA SER A 15 -2.01 59.55 13.07
C SER A 15 -0.51 59.54 13.36
N SER A 16 -0.03 58.53 14.12
CA SER A 16 1.37 58.43 14.51
C SER A 16 2.33 58.24 13.32
N ALA A 17 1.92 57.49 12.29
CA ALA A 17 2.76 57.31 11.09
C ALA A 17 2.86 58.59 10.24
N ALA A 18 1.81 59.41 10.21
CA ALA A 18 1.83 60.71 9.52
C ALA A 18 2.67 61.75 10.29
N GLU A 19 2.59 61.73 11.62
CA GLU A 19 3.41 62.59 12.50
C GLU A 19 4.90 62.24 12.42
N LEU A 20 5.25 60.94 12.37
CA LEU A 20 6.63 60.46 12.23
C LEU A 20 7.26 60.80 10.86
N ARG A 21 6.45 61.01 9.82
CA ARG A 21 6.89 61.50 8.49
C ARG A 21 7.21 62.99 8.47
N ALA A 22 6.55 63.77 9.34
CA ALA A 22 6.74 65.22 9.42
C ALA A 22 8.02 65.61 10.16
N GLN A 23 8.63 64.67 10.90
CA GLN A 23 9.84 64.93 11.67
C GLN A 23 11.08 64.87 10.77
N PRO A 24 11.97 65.88 10.81
CA PRO A 24 13.22 65.84 10.07
C PRO A 24 14.13 64.71 10.61
N ASN A 25 14.77 63.98 9.70
CA ASN A 25 15.70 62.87 9.98
C ASN A 25 15.11 61.52 10.47
N THR A 26 13.83 61.23 10.26
CA THR A 26 13.31 59.87 10.50
C THR A 26 13.62 58.94 9.32
N PRO A 27 14.18 57.74 9.56
CA PRO A 27 14.44 56.79 8.48
C PRO A 27 13.13 56.29 7.88
N VAL A 28 13.13 56.00 6.57
CA VAL A 28 11.95 55.57 5.81
C VAL A 28 11.20 54.39 6.47
N ALA A 29 11.93 53.47 7.10
CA ALA A 29 11.37 52.31 7.80
C ALA A 29 10.52 52.67 9.04
N ALA A 30 10.63 53.87 9.60
CA ALA A 30 9.91 54.28 10.82
C ALA A 30 8.42 54.58 10.58
N TYR A 31 8.01 54.81 9.33
CA TYR A 31 6.64 55.18 8.97
C TYR A 31 6.04 54.35 7.82
N GLU A 32 6.79 53.38 7.30
CA GLU A 32 6.27 52.39 6.38
C GLU A 32 5.46 51.33 7.12
N ASP A 33 4.32 50.93 6.54
CA ASP A 33 3.52 49.82 7.07
C ASP A 33 4.20 48.49 6.72
N GLY A 34 5.21 48.13 7.50
CA GLY A 34 5.98 46.91 7.31
C GLY A 34 5.08 45.66 7.30
N ALA A 35 4.04 45.62 8.14
CA ALA A 35 3.12 44.50 8.20
C ALA A 35 2.38 44.29 6.87
N GLN A 36 2.02 45.37 6.17
CA GLN A 36 1.38 45.28 4.87
C GLN A 36 2.36 44.81 3.78
N LYS A 37 3.60 45.32 3.75
CA LYS A 37 4.64 44.85 2.80
C LYS A 37 5.00 43.37 3.01
N PHE A 38 5.09 42.92 4.26
CA PHE A 38 5.32 41.50 4.57
C PHE A 38 4.14 40.62 4.11
N ALA A 39 2.91 41.09 4.28
CA ALA A 39 1.73 40.37 3.81
C ALA A 39 1.69 40.28 2.27
N GLU A 40 2.15 41.31 1.56
CA GLU A 40 2.23 41.33 0.09
C GLU A 40 3.31 40.38 -0.44
N ILE A 41 4.52 40.40 0.14
CA ILE A 41 5.65 39.59 -0.36
C ILE A 41 5.51 38.11 0.05
N TYR A 42 5.09 37.83 1.28
CA TYR A 42 5.11 36.47 1.84
C TYR A 42 3.75 35.93 2.27
N GLY A 43 2.78 36.80 2.57
CA GLY A 43 1.50 36.41 3.16
C GLY A 43 0.65 35.53 2.24
N SER A 44 0.57 35.87 0.95
CA SER A 44 -0.22 35.09 -0.02
C SER A 44 0.34 33.69 -0.23
N ALA A 45 1.67 33.55 -0.33
CA ALA A 45 2.36 32.28 -0.50
C ALA A 45 2.18 31.36 0.72
N MET A 46 2.25 31.90 1.94
CA MET A 46 2.13 31.13 3.17
C MET A 46 0.70 30.61 3.41
N VAL A 47 -0.31 31.41 3.06
CA VAL A 47 -1.72 30.97 3.15
C VAL A 47 -2.02 29.92 2.07
N ASN A 48 -1.49 30.12 0.86
CA ASN A 48 -1.70 29.18 -0.23
C ASN A 48 -1.01 27.84 0.02
N SER A 49 0.22 27.83 0.55
CA SER A 49 0.94 26.59 0.86
C SER A 49 0.20 25.75 1.89
N GLY A 50 -0.38 26.37 2.92
CA GLY A 50 -1.22 25.67 3.90
C GLY A 50 -2.45 25.02 3.26
N ARG A 51 -3.14 25.71 2.35
CA ARG A 51 -4.29 25.14 1.62
C ARG A 51 -3.89 23.99 0.71
N MET A 52 -2.80 24.15 -0.03
CA MET A 52 -2.28 23.12 -0.93
C MET A 52 -1.80 21.89 -0.17
N PHE A 53 -1.24 22.06 1.03
CA PHE A 53 -0.85 20.94 1.89
C PHE A 53 -2.05 20.11 2.32
N VAL A 54 -3.15 20.75 2.75
CA VAL A 54 -4.40 20.04 3.11
C VAL A 54 -4.96 19.26 1.92
N ILE A 55 -4.98 19.88 0.74
CA ILE A 55 -5.44 19.21 -0.49
C ILE A 55 -4.56 18.00 -0.82
N ALA A 56 -3.23 18.14 -0.70
CA ALA A 56 -2.30 17.04 -0.94
C ALA A 56 -2.51 15.86 0.03
N VAL A 57 -2.74 16.14 1.32
CA VAL A 57 -3.05 15.10 2.31
C VAL A 57 -4.33 14.35 1.95
N ILE A 58 -5.39 15.07 1.57
CA ILE A 58 -6.67 14.46 1.15
C ILE A 58 -6.47 13.61 -0.10
N ALA A 59 -5.70 14.08 -1.08
CA ALA A 59 -5.41 13.34 -2.30
C ALA A 59 -4.66 12.02 -2.02
N ILE A 60 -3.69 12.04 -1.10
CA ILE A 60 -2.96 10.83 -0.67
C ILE A 60 -3.91 9.83 -0.02
N LEU A 61 -4.79 10.28 0.89
CA LEU A 61 -5.76 9.41 1.54
C LEU A 61 -6.72 8.76 0.53
N LEU A 62 -7.19 9.54 -0.45
CA LEU A 62 -8.02 9.02 -1.55
C LEU A 62 -7.29 7.98 -2.40
N ALA A 63 -6.01 8.22 -2.72
CA ALA A 63 -5.20 7.27 -3.48
C ALA A 63 -5.02 5.94 -2.72
N ILE A 64 -4.76 5.99 -1.41
CA ILE A 64 -4.63 4.80 -0.56
C ILE A 64 -5.95 4.01 -0.53
N LEU A 65 -7.08 4.70 -0.37
CA LEU A 65 -8.41 4.09 -0.41
C LEU A 65 -8.69 3.40 -1.75
N ALA A 66 -8.34 4.05 -2.87
CA ALA A 66 -8.53 3.49 -4.19
C ALA A 66 -7.70 2.20 -4.40
N VAL A 67 -6.44 2.20 -3.98
CA VAL A 67 -5.58 1.01 -4.04
C VAL A 67 -6.14 -0.11 -3.18
N GLY A 68 -6.57 0.20 -1.95
CA GLY A 68 -7.20 -0.78 -1.05
C GLY A 68 -8.47 -1.40 -1.64
N ALA A 69 -9.30 -0.60 -2.29
CA ALA A 69 -10.50 -1.09 -2.98
C ALA A 69 -10.16 -2.04 -4.13
N VAL A 70 -9.15 -1.71 -4.95
CA VAL A 70 -8.68 -2.60 -6.02
C VAL A 70 -8.16 -3.91 -5.45
N MET A 71 -7.34 -3.87 -4.40
CA MET A 71 -6.86 -5.09 -3.73
C MET A 71 -8.02 -5.96 -3.24
N GLY A 72 -9.06 -5.37 -2.64
CA GLY A 72 -10.25 -6.08 -2.18
C GLY A 72 -11.12 -6.66 -3.32
N LEU A 73 -11.09 -6.07 -4.51
CA LEU A 73 -11.85 -6.55 -5.67
C LEU A 73 -11.09 -7.57 -6.52
N THR A 74 -9.75 -7.61 -6.46
CA THR A 74 -8.95 -8.59 -7.21
C THR A 74 -9.23 -10.07 -6.91
N PRO A 75 -9.65 -10.52 -5.70
CA PRO A 75 -9.88 -11.94 -5.46
C PRO A 75 -11.23 -12.47 -6.01
N LEU A 76 -11.93 -11.74 -6.87
CA LEU A 76 -13.30 -12.11 -7.31
C LEU A 76 -13.38 -13.36 -8.20
N LYS A 77 -12.24 -13.92 -8.63
CA LYS A 77 -12.17 -15.12 -9.47
C LYS A 77 -11.23 -16.15 -8.85
N GLU A 78 -11.80 -17.21 -8.31
CA GLU A 78 -11.06 -18.42 -7.96
C GLU A 78 -10.74 -19.21 -9.24
N VAL A 79 -9.52 -19.75 -9.33
CA VAL A 79 -9.12 -20.67 -10.40
C VAL A 79 -9.41 -22.07 -9.89
N ALA A 80 -10.63 -22.56 -10.11
CA ALA A 80 -10.96 -23.94 -9.81
C ALA A 80 -10.32 -24.87 -10.87
N PRO A 81 -9.37 -25.74 -10.52
CA PRO A 81 -8.83 -26.72 -11.47
C PRO A 81 -9.90 -27.77 -11.76
N TYR A 82 -10.18 -28.02 -13.05
CA TYR A 82 -11.06 -29.10 -13.48
C TYR A 82 -10.20 -30.26 -13.98
N VAL A 83 -10.38 -31.45 -13.41
CA VAL A 83 -9.78 -32.69 -13.92
C VAL A 83 -10.82 -33.40 -14.79
N ILE A 84 -10.42 -33.70 -16.02
CA ILE A 84 -11.24 -34.40 -16.99
C ILE A 84 -10.67 -35.82 -17.14
N GLU A 85 -11.35 -36.80 -16.58
CA GLU A 85 -11.00 -38.20 -16.81
C GLU A 85 -11.62 -38.67 -18.13
N VAL A 86 -10.76 -39.08 -19.08
CA VAL A 86 -11.18 -39.64 -20.37
C VAL A 86 -11.13 -41.16 -20.27
N ASN A 87 -12.26 -41.81 -20.50
CA ASN A 87 -12.30 -43.28 -20.58
C ASN A 87 -11.66 -43.74 -21.90
N SER A 88 -10.59 -44.53 -21.80
CA SER A 88 -9.77 -44.98 -22.95
C SER A 88 -10.48 -45.96 -23.90
N GLY A 89 -11.59 -46.57 -23.48
CA GLY A 89 -12.35 -47.51 -24.31
C GLY A 89 -13.50 -46.88 -25.09
N THR A 90 -14.11 -45.81 -24.59
CA THR A 90 -15.33 -45.21 -25.17
C THR A 90 -15.18 -43.76 -25.61
N GLY A 91 -14.10 -43.07 -25.23
CA GLY A 91 -13.85 -41.66 -25.59
C GLY A 91 -14.85 -40.66 -24.98
N LEU A 92 -15.80 -41.13 -24.17
CA LEU A 92 -16.77 -40.28 -23.49
C LEU A 92 -16.10 -39.59 -22.30
N VAL A 93 -16.31 -38.28 -22.24
CA VAL A 93 -15.72 -37.38 -21.25
C VAL A 93 -16.65 -37.31 -20.04
N ASN A 94 -16.16 -37.65 -18.85
CA ASN A 94 -16.98 -37.59 -17.64
C ASN A 94 -17.19 -36.13 -17.19
N LYS A 95 -18.34 -35.85 -16.56
CA LYS A 95 -18.74 -34.49 -16.16
C LYS A 95 -17.72 -33.87 -15.19
N PRO A 96 -17.32 -32.59 -15.35
CA PRO A 96 -16.38 -31.96 -14.45
C PRO A 96 -16.96 -31.88 -13.03
N ILE A 97 -16.32 -32.58 -12.10
CA ILE A 97 -16.62 -32.53 -10.67
C ILE A 97 -15.69 -31.52 -10.01
N GLU A 98 -16.25 -30.67 -9.14
CA GLU A 98 -15.48 -29.75 -8.32
C GLU A 98 -14.68 -30.53 -7.27
N ILE A 99 -13.38 -30.31 -7.24
CA ILE A 99 -12.42 -31.21 -6.59
C ILE A 99 -12.35 -30.88 -5.09
N GLN A 100 -13.10 -31.61 -4.26
CA GLN A 100 -12.90 -31.54 -2.81
C GLN A 100 -11.94 -32.62 -2.26
N LYS A 101 -11.72 -33.73 -2.99
CA LYS A 101 -10.74 -34.76 -2.59
C LYS A 101 -10.44 -35.73 -3.73
N ILE A 102 -9.24 -35.69 -4.31
CA ILE A 102 -8.78 -36.73 -5.24
C ILE A 102 -8.18 -37.86 -4.41
N THR A 103 -8.75 -39.06 -4.49
CA THR A 103 -8.08 -40.27 -4.02
C THR A 103 -7.18 -40.77 -5.13
N PRO A 104 -5.83 -40.67 -5.00
CA PRO A 104 -4.94 -41.05 -6.09
C PRO A 104 -5.01 -42.56 -6.35
N ASN A 105 -4.90 -42.94 -7.62
CA ASN A 105 -4.76 -44.34 -8.03
C ASN A 105 -3.49 -44.95 -7.37
N ILE A 106 -3.54 -46.24 -7.03
CA ILE A 106 -2.43 -47.00 -6.43
C ILE A 106 -1.16 -46.92 -7.30
N ALA A 107 -1.30 -46.88 -8.63
CA ALA A 107 -0.15 -46.72 -9.53
C ALA A 107 0.58 -45.38 -9.31
N VAL A 108 -0.16 -44.30 -9.09
CA VAL A 108 0.39 -42.97 -8.80
C VAL A 108 1.05 -42.96 -7.43
N VAL A 109 0.41 -43.57 -6.43
CA VAL A 109 0.98 -43.70 -5.08
C VAL A 109 2.32 -44.44 -5.12
N LYS A 110 2.43 -45.53 -5.88
CA LYS A 110 3.68 -46.30 -6.02
C LYS A 110 4.78 -45.47 -6.70
N ALA A 111 4.45 -44.74 -7.76
CA ALA A 111 5.41 -43.88 -8.46
C ALA A 111 5.92 -42.75 -7.57
N GLU A 112 5.02 -42.07 -6.86
CA GLU A 112 5.38 -40.99 -5.94
C GLU A 112 6.22 -41.49 -4.74
N LEU A 113 5.93 -42.68 -4.23
CA LEU A 113 6.75 -43.30 -3.19
C LEU A 113 8.15 -43.65 -3.70
N ALA A 114 8.28 -44.18 -4.92
CA ALA A 114 9.58 -44.47 -5.52
C ALA A 114 10.42 -43.18 -5.65
N HIS A 115 9.83 -42.11 -6.18
CA HIS A 115 10.50 -40.80 -6.29
C HIS A 115 10.90 -40.21 -4.93
N TRP A 116 10.05 -40.38 -3.91
CA TRP A 116 10.38 -39.92 -2.56
C TRP A 116 11.55 -40.71 -1.95
N VAL A 117 11.56 -42.03 -2.11
CA VAL A 117 12.68 -42.88 -1.66
C VAL A 117 13.97 -42.50 -2.37
N GLU A 118 13.93 -42.31 -3.69
CA GLU A 118 15.08 -41.82 -4.45
C GLU A 118 15.59 -40.48 -3.92
N ALA A 119 14.70 -39.53 -3.64
CA ALA A 119 15.10 -38.21 -3.12
C ALA A 119 15.75 -38.27 -1.73
N VAL A 120 15.37 -39.24 -0.89
CA VAL A 120 15.94 -39.42 0.47
C VAL A 120 17.28 -40.16 0.43
N TYR A 121 17.42 -41.18 -0.43
CA TYR A 121 18.60 -42.05 -0.44
C TYR A 121 19.64 -41.71 -1.50
N ALA A 122 19.31 -40.90 -2.51
CA ALA A 122 20.28 -40.46 -3.50
C ALA A 122 21.24 -39.44 -2.90
N ILE A 123 22.52 -39.81 -2.80
CA ILE A 123 23.59 -38.91 -2.36
C ILE A 123 24.31 -38.41 -3.61
N ASP A 124 23.91 -37.22 -4.06
CA ASP A 124 24.56 -36.48 -5.16
C ASP A 124 25.00 -35.10 -4.64
N PRO A 125 26.30 -34.77 -4.62
CA PRO A 125 26.80 -33.51 -4.07
C PRO A 125 26.16 -32.25 -4.70
N LEU A 126 25.64 -32.33 -5.93
CA LEU A 126 25.03 -31.19 -6.61
C LEU A 126 23.52 -31.06 -6.35
N ARG A 127 22.83 -32.17 -6.08
CA ARG A 127 21.35 -32.21 -6.01
C ARG A 127 20.79 -32.55 -4.63
N THR A 128 21.64 -32.97 -3.69
CA THR A 128 21.23 -33.38 -2.34
C THR A 128 20.31 -32.34 -1.68
N ARG A 129 20.67 -31.05 -1.71
CA ARG A 129 19.86 -30.01 -1.08
C ARG A 129 18.43 -29.96 -1.63
N ASP A 130 18.30 -29.99 -2.95
CA ASP A 130 17.01 -29.84 -3.61
C ASP A 130 16.15 -31.11 -3.45
N LEU A 131 16.77 -32.29 -3.48
CA LEU A 131 16.10 -33.58 -3.23
C LEU A 131 15.59 -33.70 -1.78
N TYR A 132 16.39 -33.29 -0.80
CA TYR A 132 15.96 -33.28 0.60
C TYR A 132 14.84 -32.27 0.86
N GLN A 133 14.88 -31.09 0.22
CA GLN A 133 13.77 -30.14 0.27
C GLN A 133 12.49 -30.72 -0.33
N TYR A 134 12.60 -31.37 -1.50
CA TYR A 134 11.48 -32.06 -2.13
C TYR A 134 10.84 -33.12 -1.22
N ALA A 135 11.67 -33.93 -0.53
CA ALA A 135 11.22 -34.96 0.39
C ALA A 135 10.55 -34.38 1.65
N ASN A 136 11.11 -33.31 2.22
CA ASN A 136 10.62 -32.67 3.45
C ASN A 136 9.22 -32.06 3.28
N VAL A 137 8.97 -31.36 2.17
CA VAL A 137 7.65 -30.75 1.88
C VAL A 137 6.52 -31.80 1.83
N ARG A 138 6.86 -33.05 1.50
CA ARG A 138 5.92 -34.17 1.38
C ARG A 138 5.84 -35.02 2.67
N ALA A 139 6.73 -34.80 3.63
CA ALA A 139 6.69 -35.44 4.94
C ALA A 139 5.67 -34.75 5.87
N ARG A 140 5.13 -35.49 6.85
CA ARG A 140 4.15 -34.97 7.83
C ARG A 140 4.44 -35.49 9.23
N GLY A 141 4.07 -34.71 10.24
CA GLY A 141 4.18 -35.08 11.66
C GLY A 141 5.63 -35.35 12.09
N LYS A 142 5.85 -36.48 12.76
CA LYS A 142 7.17 -36.86 13.31
C LYS A 142 8.26 -37.06 12.25
N ALA A 143 7.88 -37.28 10.98
CA ALA A 143 8.85 -37.47 9.90
C ALA A 143 9.63 -36.20 9.58
N ILE A 144 9.06 -35.01 9.81
CA ILE A 144 9.71 -33.72 9.53
C ILE A 144 10.97 -33.55 10.40
N ALA A 145 10.94 -34.05 11.64
CA ALA A 145 12.07 -33.99 12.56
C ALA A 145 13.29 -34.84 12.10
N GLN A 146 13.14 -35.70 11.10
CA GLN A 146 14.25 -36.48 10.54
C GLN A 146 15.01 -35.73 9.44
N PHE A 147 14.51 -34.57 9.00
CA PHE A 147 15.09 -33.74 7.94
C PHE A 147 15.83 -32.50 8.48
N SER A 148 15.85 -32.28 9.80
CA SER A 148 16.47 -31.13 10.47
C SER A 148 17.79 -31.47 11.15
#